data_AF-A0A2V7YAF0-F1
#
_entry.id   AF-A0A2V7YAF0-F1
#
_cell.length_a   1.000
_cell.length_b   1.000
_cell.length_c   1.000
_cell.angle_alpha   90.00
_cell.angle_beta   90.00
_cell.angle_gamma   90.00
#
_symmetry.space_group_name_H-M   'P 1'
#
loop_
_entity.id
_entity.type
_entity.pdbx_description
1 polymer ?
#
loop_
_entity_poly.entity_id
_entity_poly.type
_entity_poly.pdbx_seq_one_letter_code
_entity_poly.pdbx_strand_id
1 'polypeptide(L)'
;MNMTRIAVFSALLLAAGAALAQQPQIPTLQVCNATSAHGEGGVKIASRADVGHSGTFRVRLEVKCDPADGYPTGTLMIAAISMSDSIVQGNLTATSFEQMTSTGKHTPTLYVNGRCKAEGVRGCRYWLLIADNKKATVPGTPDVVSFLVFDGTGKRVAYGTGPLADGDLTVAPTGN
;
A
#
# COMPACT_ATOMS: atom_id res chain seq x y z
N MET A 1 -25.37 69.96 8.46
CA MET A 1 -25.68 68.77 7.63
C MET A 1 -24.46 68.46 6.79
N ASN A 2 -23.74 67.39 7.11
CA ASN A 2 -22.99 66.63 6.11
C ASN A 2 -22.59 65.26 6.66
N MET A 3 -23.28 64.26 6.09
CA MET A 3 -22.91 62.87 5.84
C MET A 3 -21.79 62.23 6.67
N THR A 4 -22.26 61.41 7.60
CA THR A 4 -21.77 60.06 7.93
C THR A 4 -21.05 59.37 6.77
N ARG A 5 -19.85 58.82 7.03
CA ARG A 5 -19.37 57.58 6.44
C ARG A 5 -18.35 56.94 7.39
N ILE A 6 -18.85 55.98 8.15
CA ILE A 6 -18.08 55.02 8.93
C ILE A 6 -17.42 54.07 7.93
N ALA A 7 -16.09 54.06 7.87
CA ALA A 7 -15.34 53.05 7.14
C ALA A 7 -14.77 52.06 8.15
N VAL A 8 -15.51 50.97 8.36
CA VAL A 8 -15.04 49.76 9.03
C VAL A 8 -14.02 49.11 8.10
N PHE A 9 -12.77 48.96 8.54
CA PHE A 9 -11.77 48.20 7.79
C PHE A 9 -11.17 47.08 8.64
N SER A 10 -11.51 45.87 8.19
CA SER A 10 -10.72 44.65 8.21
C SER A 10 -10.40 44.05 9.59
N ALA A 11 -11.31 43.19 10.04
CA ALA A 11 -10.98 42.10 10.93
C ALA A 11 -9.88 41.23 10.27
N LEU A 12 -8.71 41.16 10.91
CA LEU A 12 -7.74 40.09 10.66
C LEU A 12 -8.41 38.77 11.04
N LEU A 13 -8.94 38.05 10.05
CA LEU A 13 -9.16 36.62 10.14
C LEU A 13 -7.79 35.95 10.10
N LEU A 14 -7.14 35.84 11.27
CA LEU A 14 -6.15 34.81 11.50
C LEU A 14 -6.88 33.47 11.33
N ALA A 15 -6.90 32.95 10.10
CA ALA A 15 -7.21 31.55 9.86
C ALA A 15 -6.12 30.75 10.57
N ALA A 16 -6.41 30.33 11.80
CA ALA A 16 -5.65 29.33 12.53
C ALA A 16 -5.78 27.98 11.79
N GLY A 17 -5.16 27.90 10.62
CA GLY A 17 -5.14 26.72 9.75
C GLY A 17 -3.97 25.81 10.09
N ALA A 18 -3.90 25.31 11.33
CA ALA A 18 -3.05 24.18 11.69
C ALA A 18 -3.46 23.62 13.05
N ALA A 19 -4.66 23.04 13.14
CA ALA A 19 -5.04 22.27 14.30
C ALA A 19 -5.77 20.99 13.88
N LEU A 20 -5.03 20.01 13.37
CA LEU A 20 -5.43 18.60 13.40
C LEU A 20 -4.21 17.71 13.63
N ALA A 21 -3.62 17.78 14.83
CA ALA A 21 -2.97 16.61 15.39
C ALA A 21 -4.05 15.82 16.15
N GLN A 22 -4.83 15.00 15.45
CA GLN A 22 -5.78 14.09 16.10
C GLN A 22 -5.21 12.68 16.22
N GLN A 23 -4.86 12.36 17.47
CA GLN A 23 -4.89 11.08 18.17
C GLN A 23 -4.12 9.83 17.66
N PRO A 24 -3.71 8.98 18.62
CA PRO A 24 -2.91 7.78 18.38
C PRO A 24 -3.75 6.67 17.72
N GLN A 25 -3.21 6.06 16.66
CA GLN A 25 -3.67 4.74 16.22
C GLN A 25 -2.95 3.65 17.03
N ILE A 26 -3.71 2.87 17.80
CA ILE A 26 -3.28 1.63 18.49
C ILE A 26 -4.30 0.54 18.14
N PRO A 27 -4.14 -0.17 17.03
CA PRO A 27 -3.83 -1.60 17.10
C PRO A 27 -2.92 -2.04 15.92
N THR A 28 -2.28 -3.22 15.90
CA THR A 28 -2.71 -4.54 16.40
C THR A 28 -1.57 -5.35 17.02
N LEU A 29 -1.86 -5.95 18.18
CA LEU A 29 -1.34 -7.26 18.58
C LEU A 29 -1.87 -8.30 17.59
N GLN A 30 -1.33 -8.31 16.36
CA GLN A 30 -1.67 -9.31 15.36
C GLN A 30 -0.70 -10.47 15.52
N VAL A 31 -1.21 -11.54 16.10
CA VAL A 31 -0.48 -12.80 16.19
C VAL A 31 -0.54 -13.47 14.82
N CYS A 32 0.59 -14.03 14.37
CA CYS A 32 0.62 -14.87 13.19
C CYS A 32 -0.54 -15.88 13.23
N ASN A 33 -1.22 -16.10 12.09
CA ASN A 33 -2.27 -17.10 11.96
C ASN A 33 -1.87 -18.25 11.03
N ALA A 34 -0.59 -18.67 11.10
CA ALA A 34 0.01 -19.71 10.27
C ALA A 34 -0.17 -19.44 8.76
N THR A 35 0.07 -18.19 8.36
CA THR A 35 -0.11 -17.74 6.98
C THR A 35 1.18 -17.82 6.18
N SER A 36 1.06 -18.08 4.87
CA SER A 36 2.16 -17.97 3.92
C SER A 36 1.64 -17.46 2.58
N ALA A 37 2.49 -16.78 1.83
CA ALA A 37 2.18 -16.34 0.48
C ALA A 37 3.44 -16.32 -0.38
N HIS A 38 3.31 -16.67 -1.65
CA HIS A 38 4.43 -16.69 -2.59
C HIS A 38 3.96 -16.44 -4.02
N GLY A 39 4.88 -15.98 -4.86
CA GLY A 39 4.65 -15.83 -6.29
C GLY A 39 5.23 -14.54 -6.86
N GLU A 40 4.90 -14.32 -8.13
CA GLU A 40 5.25 -13.11 -8.85
C GLU A 40 4.15 -12.77 -9.85
N GLY A 41 3.83 -11.48 -9.99
CA GLY A 41 2.91 -11.01 -11.01
C GLY A 41 3.06 -9.53 -11.35
N GLY A 42 2.66 -9.17 -12.57
CA GLY A 42 2.60 -7.81 -13.06
C GLY A 42 1.18 -7.25 -13.03
N VAL A 43 1.01 -6.01 -12.59
CA VAL A 43 -0.24 -5.25 -12.64
C VAL A 43 -0.13 -4.14 -13.68
N LYS A 44 -1.22 -3.92 -14.41
CA LYS A 44 -1.37 -2.79 -15.34
C LYS A 44 -2.66 -2.02 -15.04
N ILE A 45 -2.52 -0.74 -14.71
CA ILE A 45 -3.60 0.20 -14.45
C ILE A 45 -3.66 1.19 -15.62
N ALA A 46 -4.43 0.85 -16.65
CA ALA A 46 -4.49 1.63 -17.88
C ALA A 46 -4.89 3.10 -17.67
N SER A 47 -5.72 3.40 -16.67
CA SER A 47 -6.14 4.77 -16.33
C SER A 47 -5.03 5.63 -15.73
N ARG A 48 -3.87 5.05 -15.40
CA ARG A 48 -2.69 5.75 -14.87
C ARG A 48 -1.54 5.82 -15.88
N ALA A 49 -1.74 5.30 -17.08
CA ALA A 49 -0.76 5.42 -18.14
C ALA A 49 -0.84 6.82 -18.77
N ASP A 50 0.31 7.40 -19.06
CA ASP A 50 0.46 8.66 -19.79
C ASP A 50 1.65 8.58 -20.78
N VAL A 51 2.11 9.72 -21.30
CA VAL A 51 3.24 9.76 -22.26
C VAL A 51 4.56 9.27 -21.65
N GLY A 52 4.76 9.44 -20.34
CA GLY A 52 5.99 9.09 -19.63
C GLY A 52 5.91 7.82 -18.76
N HIS A 53 4.70 7.36 -18.43
CA HIS A 53 4.48 6.29 -17.47
C HIS A 53 3.55 5.20 -18.02
N SER A 54 3.89 3.93 -17.79
CA SER A 54 3.12 2.80 -18.30
C SER A 54 1.90 2.43 -17.45
N GLY A 55 1.77 2.99 -16.25
CA GLY A 55 0.73 2.64 -15.28
C GLY A 55 0.91 1.22 -14.73
N THR A 56 2.15 0.77 -14.51
CA THR A 56 2.46 -0.62 -14.16
C THR A 56 3.25 -0.74 -12.86
N PHE A 57 3.18 -1.91 -12.25
CA PHE A 57 4.11 -2.37 -11.21
C PHE A 57 4.14 -3.90 -11.19
N ARG A 58 5.21 -4.49 -10.65
CA ARG A 58 5.32 -5.93 -10.43
C ARG A 58 5.45 -6.20 -8.94
N VAL A 59 4.91 -7.33 -8.48
CA VAL A 59 5.09 -7.79 -7.10
C VAL A 59 5.73 -9.16 -7.13
N ARG A 60 6.74 -9.36 -6.30
CA ARG A 60 7.36 -10.65 -6.02
C ARG A 60 7.45 -10.84 -4.52
N LEU A 61 6.98 -11.98 -4.02
CA LEU A 61 7.05 -12.30 -2.60
C LEU A 61 7.28 -13.78 -2.35
N GLU A 62 7.86 -14.04 -1.18
CA GLU A 62 7.89 -15.32 -0.50
C GLU A 62 7.91 -15.01 0.99
N VAL A 63 6.75 -15.05 1.64
CA VAL A 63 6.57 -14.64 3.03
C VAL A 63 5.80 -15.68 3.83
N LYS A 64 6.11 -15.77 5.12
CA LYS A 64 5.42 -16.66 6.08
C LYS A 64 5.32 -16.01 7.46
N CYS A 65 4.31 -16.40 8.23
CA CYS A 65 4.12 -16.02 9.63
C CYS A 65 3.62 -17.26 10.40
N ASP A 66 4.53 -17.89 11.15
CA ASP A 66 4.21 -19.02 12.03
C ASP A 66 4.01 -18.51 13.47
N PRO A 67 2.90 -18.86 14.16
CA PRO A 67 2.71 -18.53 15.57
C PRO A 67 3.87 -18.96 16.49
N ALA A 68 4.59 -20.04 16.15
CA ALA A 68 5.74 -20.52 16.91
C ALA A 68 6.98 -19.63 16.71
N ASP A 69 7.13 -19.01 15.54
CA ASP A 69 8.24 -18.10 15.23
C ASP A 69 7.99 -16.67 15.76
N GLY A 70 6.72 -16.30 15.96
CA GLY A 70 6.28 -15.06 16.59
C GLY A 70 6.28 -13.82 15.69
N TYR A 71 7.08 -13.80 14.61
CA TYR A 71 7.15 -12.69 13.66
C TYR A 71 7.15 -13.16 12.20
N PRO A 72 6.57 -12.38 11.27
CA PRO A 72 6.63 -12.71 9.86
C PRO A 72 8.06 -12.59 9.30
N THR A 73 8.39 -13.45 8.36
CA THR A 73 9.69 -13.51 7.70
C THR A 73 9.52 -13.74 6.20
N GLY A 74 10.57 -13.44 5.43
CA GLY A 74 10.61 -13.71 4.00
C GLY A 74 11.18 -12.58 3.18
N THR A 75 10.75 -12.52 1.92
CA THR A 75 11.14 -11.49 0.96
C THR A 75 9.91 -10.89 0.28
N LEU A 76 9.95 -9.59 0.05
CA LEU A 76 8.92 -8.86 -0.69
C LEU A 76 9.56 -7.72 -1.47
N MET A 77 9.23 -7.64 -2.74
CA MET A 77 9.62 -6.56 -3.64
C MET A 77 8.41 -6.10 -4.47
N ILE A 78 8.22 -4.78 -4.52
CA ILE A 78 7.35 -4.13 -5.50
C ILE A 78 8.28 -3.44 -6.49
N ALA A 79 8.36 -3.97 -7.70
CA ALA A 79 9.33 -3.58 -8.71
C ALA A 79 8.68 -2.85 -9.89
N ALA A 80 9.51 -2.16 -10.66
CA ALA A 80 9.11 -1.50 -11.90
C ALA A 80 7.84 -0.63 -11.75
N ILE A 81 7.72 0.06 -10.61
CA ILE A 81 6.66 1.04 -10.39
C ILE A 81 6.85 2.14 -11.43
N SER A 82 5.86 2.29 -12.30
CA SER A 82 5.80 3.33 -13.32
C SER A 82 4.39 3.90 -13.32
N MET A 83 4.18 5.00 -12.59
CA MET A 83 2.87 5.61 -12.37
C MET A 83 2.98 7.13 -12.49
N SER A 84 2.02 7.76 -13.16
CA SER A 84 2.01 9.21 -13.39
C SER A 84 1.89 10.06 -12.12
N ASP A 85 1.39 9.47 -11.03
CA ASP A 85 1.10 10.15 -9.77
C ASP A 85 1.85 9.57 -8.55
N SER A 86 2.92 8.81 -8.79
CA SER A 86 3.82 8.32 -7.72
C SER A 86 5.14 9.09 -7.70
N ILE A 87 5.63 9.36 -6.48
CA ILE A 87 6.97 9.91 -6.25
C ILE A 87 8.02 8.80 -6.43
N VAL A 88 7.70 7.57 -5.99
CA VAL A 88 8.56 6.41 -6.21
C VAL A 88 8.35 5.90 -7.63
N GLN A 89 9.43 5.92 -8.41
CA GLN A 89 9.55 5.22 -9.69
C GLN A 89 10.62 4.13 -9.51
N GLY A 90 10.39 2.93 -10.05
CA GLY A 90 11.31 1.80 -9.91
C GLY A 90 10.95 0.86 -8.76
N ASN A 91 11.91 0.55 -7.87
CA ASN A 91 11.81 -0.58 -6.96
C ASN A 91 11.66 -0.16 -5.50
N LEU A 92 10.82 -0.93 -4.79
CA LEU A 92 10.67 -0.95 -3.35
C LEU A 92 10.98 -2.36 -2.85
N THR A 93 11.88 -2.46 -1.88
CA THR A 93 12.24 -3.73 -1.23
C THR A 93 11.86 -3.66 0.25
N ALA A 94 11.09 -4.63 0.73
CA ALA A 94 10.79 -4.76 2.15
C ALA A 94 12.09 -5.05 2.93
N THR A 95 12.28 -4.37 4.05
CA THR A 95 13.40 -4.59 4.98
C THR A 95 12.96 -5.21 6.29
N SER A 96 11.67 -5.12 6.61
CA SER A 96 11.07 -5.79 7.76
C SER A 96 9.60 -6.04 7.50
N PHE A 97 9.06 -7.07 8.14
CA PHE A 97 7.65 -7.37 8.20
C PHE A 97 7.19 -7.09 9.62
N GLU A 98 6.31 -6.10 9.80
CA GLU A 98 5.81 -5.72 11.12
C GLU A 98 4.55 -6.53 11.46
N GLN A 99 3.67 -6.76 10.47
CA GLN A 99 2.46 -7.54 10.61
C GLN A 99 2.15 -8.30 9.33
N MET A 100 1.61 -9.51 9.48
CA MET A 100 1.15 -10.35 8.39
C MET A 100 -0.01 -11.21 8.87
N THR A 101 -1.09 -11.23 8.10
CA THR A 101 -2.22 -12.16 8.32
C THR A 101 -2.87 -12.48 6.98
N SER A 102 -3.51 -13.64 6.86
CA SER A 102 -4.46 -13.88 5.79
C SER A 102 -5.86 -14.16 6.32
N THR A 103 -6.87 -14.04 5.46
CA THR A 103 -8.24 -14.47 5.74
C THR A 103 -8.84 -15.15 4.51
N GLY A 104 -9.91 -15.93 4.72
CA GLY A 104 -10.68 -16.53 3.64
C GLY A 104 -10.21 -17.92 3.21
N LYS A 105 -11.18 -18.75 2.85
CA LYS A 105 -10.98 -20.14 2.42
C LYS A 105 -10.92 -20.28 0.89
N HIS A 106 -11.82 -19.60 0.18
CA HIS A 106 -12.00 -19.74 -1.28
C HIS A 106 -11.36 -18.61 -2.09
N THR A 107 -11.09 -17.48 -1.42
CA THR A 107 -10.32 -16.36 -1.96
C THR A 107 -9.39 -15.89 -0.84
N PRO A 108 -8.33 -16.66 -0.54
CA PRO A 108 -7.39 -16.29 0.51
C PRO A 108 -6.83 -14.89 0.24
N THR A 109 -6.93 -14.01 1.23
CA THR A 109 -6.51 -12.61 1.11
C THR A 109 -5.44 -12.32 2.14
N LEU A 110 -4.25 -11.93 1.67
CA LEU A 110 -3.12 -11.52 2.49
C LEU A 110 -3.20 -10.03 2.81
N TYR A 111 -2.81 -9.68 4.03
CA TYR A 111 -2.52 -8.31 4.47
C TYR A 111 -1.13 -8.32 5.12
N VAL A 112 -0.23 -7.46 4.63
CA VAL A 112 1.14 -7.39 5.15
C VAL A 112 1.63 -5.95 5.15
N ASN A 113 2.37 -5.58 6.19
CA ASN A 113 3.00 -4.26 6.30
C ASN A 113 4.40 -4.35 6.88
N GLY A 114 5.12 -3.23 6.81
CA GLY A 114 6.40 -3.08 7.47
C GLY A 114 7.21 -1.92 6.91
N ARG A 115 8.53 -2.06 6.95
CA ARG A 115 9.49 -1.04 6.50
C ARG A 115 10.12 -1.43 5.19
N CYS A 116 10.55 -0.45 4.43
CA CYS A 116 11.12 -0.66 3.11
C CYS A 116 12.37 0.19 2.84
N LYS A 117 13.03 -0.11 1.73
CA LYS A 117 13.92 0.79 1.01
C LYS A 117 13.30 1.11 -0.35
N ALA A 118 13.26 2.38 -0.69
CA ALA A 118 12.89 2.90 -2.00
C ALA A 118 13.75 4.14 -2.28
N GLU A 119 14.14 4.34 -3.53
CA GLU A 119 14.97 5.47 -3.93
C GLU A 119 14.28 6.81 -3.59
N GLY A 120 15.04 7.74 -3.02
CA GLY A 120 14.52 9.06 -2.65
C GLY A 120 13.55 9.09 -1.45
N VAL A 121 13.20 7.96 -0.83
CA VAL A 121 12.26 7.89 0.30
C VAL A 121 12.97 7.62 1.62
N ARG A 122 12.89 8.56 2.56
CA ARG A 122 13.39 8.39 3.92
C ARG A 122 12.28 7.89 4.85
N GLY A 123 12.59 6.91 5.70
CA GLY A 123 11.61 6.34 6.64
C GLY A 123 10.49 5.55 5.97
N CYS A 124 10.79 4.89 4.84
CA CYS A 124 9.85 4.15 4.00
C CYS A 124 9.07 3.09 4.81
N ARG A 125 7.74 3.15 4.73
CA ARG A 125 6.81 2.14 5.24
C ARG A 125 5.88 1.70 4.12
N TYR A 126 5.47 0.44 4.15
CA TYR A 126 4.56 -0.10 3.15
C TYR A 126 3.38 -0.83 3.79
N TRP A 127 2.30 -0.91 3.05
CA TRP A 127 1.17 -1.80 3.27
C TRP A 127 0.84 -2.47 1.93
N LEU A 128 0.54 -3.76 1.96
CA LEU A 128 0.21 -4.57 0.80
C LEU A 128 -0.97 -5.49 1.12
N LEU A 129 -1.86 -5.61 0.15
CA LEU A 129 -2.95 -6.58 0.11
C LEU A 129 -2.85 -7.40 -1.17
N ILE A 130 -3.07 -8.70 -1.06
CA ILE A 130 -3.18 -9.62 -2.19
C ILE A 130 -4.43 -10.46 -1.99
N ALA A 131 -5.34 -10.44 -2.95
CA ALA A 131 -6.46 -11.37 -3.02
C ALA A 131 -6.13 -12.46 -4.05
N ASP A 132 -5.88 -13.68 -3.57
CA ASP A 132 -5.67 -14.89 -4.39
C ASP A 132 -7.02 -15.33 -4.95
N ASN A 133 -7.23 -15.06 -6.25
CA ASN A 133 -8.44 -15.40 -6.98
C ASN A 133 -8.14 -16.50 -7.98
N LYS A 134 -7.47 -16.11 -9.07
CA LYS A 134 -7.22 -16.93 -10.25
C LYS A 134 -5.98 -16.40 -10.94
N LYS A 135 -5.26 -17.31 -11.56
CA LYS A 135 -4.22 -17.02 -12.55
C LYS A 135 -4.71 -16.02 -13.59
N ALA A 136 -3.86 -15.08 -13.97
CA ALA A 136 -4.16 -14.06 -14.99
C ALA A 136 -4.60 -14.64 -16.35
N THR A 137 -4.21 -15.88 -16.66
CA THR A 137 -4.55 -16.57 -17.92
C THR A 137 -5.89 -17.33 -17.87
N VAL A 138 -6.58 -17.36 -16.73
CA VAL A 138 -7.80 -18.16 -16.54
C VAL A 138 -9.03 -17.25 -16.52
N PRO A 139 -10.16 -17.62 -17.18
CA PRO A 139 -11.39 -16.83 -17.13
C PRO A 139 -11.90 -16.56 -15.71
N GLY A 140 -12.17 -15.28 -15.43
CA GLY A 140 -12.64 -14.75 -14.15
C GLY A 140 -11.83 -13.53 -13.72
N THR A 141 -11.93 -13.14 -12.45
CA THR A 141 -11.11 -12.07 -11.87
C THR A 141 -9.72 -12.63 -11.54
N PRO A 142 -8.63 -12.06 -12.09
CA PRO A 142 -7.28 -12.43 -11.68
C PRO A 142 -7.00 -12.05 -10.21
N ASP A 143 -5.86 -12.48 -9.68
CA ASP A 143 -5.41 -11.99 -8.38
C ASP A 143 -5.36 -10.47 -8.36
N VAL A 144 -5.77 -9.87 -7.25
CA VAL A 144 -5.81 -8.42 -7.10
C VAL A 144 -4.75 -8.00 -6.09
N VAL A 145 -3.93 -7.05 -6.49
CA VAL A 145 -2.88 -6.49 -5.63
C VAL A 145 -3.19 -5.03 -5.35
N SER A 146 -3.03 -4.62 -4.09
CA SER A 146 -3.11 -3.23 -3.66
C SER A 146 -1.93 -2.89 -2.75
N PHE A 147 -1.27 -1.77 -2.98
CA PHE A 147 -0.19 -1.32 -2.10
C PHE A 147 -0.27 0.18 -1.80
N LEU A 148 0.28 0.54 -0.65
CA LEU A 148 0.50 1.91 -0.20
C LEU A 148 1.93 2.05 0.30
N VAL A 149 2.58 3.16 0.00
CA VAL A 149 3.92 3.50 0.50
C VAL A 149 3.88 4.88 1.12
N PHE A 150 4.49 5.00 2.30
CA PHE A 150 4.58 6.24 3.06
C PHE A 150 6.05 6.57 3.39
N ASP A 151 6.37 7.85 3.47
CA ASP A 151 7.64 8.31 4.02
C ASP A 151 7.60 8.41 5.56
N GLY A 152 8.72 8.81 6.17
CA GLY A 152 8.84 8.96 7.63
C GLY A 152 7.95 10.05 8.25
N THR A 153 7.31 10.90 7.45
CA THR A 153 6.33 11.90 7.91
C THR A 153 4.90 11.39 7.84
N GLY A 154 4.69 10.19 7.30
CA GLY A 154 3.36 9.64 7.02
C GLY A 154 2.74 10.14 5.71
N LYS A 155 3.48 10.90 4.89
CA LYS A 155 3.01 11.30 3.56
C LYS A 155 3.03 10.08 2.64
N ARG A 156 1.93 9.83 1.94
CA ARG A 156 1.88 8.80 0.89
C ARG A 156 2.75 9.22 -0.30
N VAL A 157 3.66 8.35 -0.71
CA VAL A 157 4.62 8.60 -1.78
C VAL A 157 4.47 7.68 -2.99
N ALA A 158 3.79 6.53 -2.84
CA ALA A 158 3.39 5.69 -3.95
C ALA A 158 2.19 4.81 -3.57
N TYR A 159 1.44 4.37 -4.58
CA TYR A 159 0.32 3.47 -4.41
C TYR A 159 -0.11 2.87 -5.76
N GLY A 160 -0.84 1.77 -5.69
CA GLY A 160 -1.42 1.13 -6.87
C GLY A 160 -2.35 0.02 -6.47
N THR A 161 -3.44 -0.14 -7.22
CA THR A 161 -4.39 -1.24 -7.04
C THR A 161 -4.88 -1.73 -8.39
N GLY A 162 -4.80 -3.03 -8.64
CA GLY A 162 -5.32 -3.60 -9.87
C GLY A 162 -5.20 -5.13 -9.93
N PRO A 163 -5.89 -5.76 -10.88
CA PRO A 163 -5.72 -7.18 -11.16
C PRO A 163 -4.35 -7.44 -11.80
N LEU A 164 -3.84 -8.65 -11.61
CA LEU A 164 -2.69 -9.13 -12.36
C LEU A 164 -3.03 -9.18 -13.86
N ALA A 165 -2.11 -8.64 -14.66
CA ALA A 165 -2.07 -8.79 -16.10
C ALA A 165 -1.23 -10.01 -16.51
N ASP A 166 -0.26 -10.40 -15.68
CA ASP A 166 0.57 -11.59 -15.85
C ASP A 166 0.98 -12.18 -14.48
N GLY A 167 1.43 -13.43 -14.49
CA GLY A 167 1.87 -14.13 -13.29
C GLY A 167 0.73 -14.68 -12.43
N ASP A 168 1.08 -15.00 -11.19
CA ASP A 168 0.19 -15.64 -10.21
C ASP A 168 0.73 -15.42 -8.79
N LEU A 169 -0.17 -15.23 -7.83
CA LEU A 169 0.16 -15.04 -6.42
C LEU A 169 -0.69 -15.98 -5.57
N THR A 170 -0.04 -16.92 -4.90
CA THR A 170 -0.73 -17.89 -4.04
C THR A 170 -0.67 -17.44 -2.58
N VAL A 171 -1.83 -17.45 -1.91
CA VAL A 171 -1.97 -17.17 -0.47
C VAL A 171 -2.54 -18.40 0.22
N ALA A 172 -1.92 -18.84 1.30
CA ALA A 172 -2.41 -19.98 2.06
C ALA A 172 -3.80 -19.69 2.65
N PRO A 173 -4.78 -20.59 2.45
CA PRO A 173 -6.12 -20.44 3.00
C PRO A 173 -6.06 -20.51 4.53
N THR A 174 -6.86 -19.70 5.20
CA THR A 174 -7.03 -19.83 6.66
C THR A 174 -8.22 -20.71 6.96
N GLY A 175 -8.10 -21.54 8.01
CA GLY A 175 -9.24 -22.27 8.58
C GLY A 175 -10.32 -21.30 9.08
N ASN A 176 -11.57 -21.79 9.14
CA ASN A 176 -12.69 -21.07 9.76
C ASN A 176 -12.61 -21.12 11.28
#